data_AF-A0A5P8WHI6-F1
#
_entry.id   AF-A0A5P8WHI6-F1
#
_cell.length_a   1.000
_cell.length_b   1.000
_cell.length_c   1.000
_cell.angle_alpha   90.00
_cell.angle_beta   90.00
_cell.angle_gamma   90.00
#
_symmetry.space_group_name_H-M   'P 1'
#
loop_
_entity.id
_entity.type
_entity.pdbx_description
1 polymer ?
#
loop_
_entity_poly.entity_id
_entity_poly.type
_entity_poly.pdbx_seq_one_letter_code
_entity_poly.pdbx_strand_id
1 'polypeptide(L)'
;MQPTISIPQHWDYPRFALDQRTKDGIILGLYYYPSGTELAEQFGGGWRYALMPKKNSDELFHFQENQIQPLSPQELFSQIRAEIDFYQSQIAILQQQLAVVTGGFTNA
;
A
#
# COMPACT_ATOMS: atom_id res chain seq x y z
N MET A 1 2.55 -29.65 12.08
CA MET A 1 3.64 -29.14 11.23
C MET A 1 3.70 -27.64 11.42
N GLN A 2 4.88 -27.07 11.70
CA GLN A 2 5.06 -25.60 11.74
C GLN A 2 5.39 -25.12 10.32
N PRO A 3 4.80 -24.01 9.85
CA PRO A 3 5.18 -23.43 8.57
C PRO A 3 6.62 -22.93 8.65
N THR A 4 7.52 -23.57 7.92
CA THR A 4 8.91 -23.12 7.75
C THR A 4 9.00 -22.40 6.40
N ILE A 5 9.23 -21.09 6.43
CA ILE A 5 9.55 -20.33 5.22
C ILE A 5 11.04 -20.54 4.97
N SER A 6 11.39 -21.39 3.99
CA SER A 6 12.77 -21.55 3.53
C SER A 6 13.07 -20.45 2.51
N ILE A 7 13.89 -19.47 2.90
CA ILE A 7 14.41 -18.45 2.00
C ILE A 7 15.72 -18.99 1.41
N PRO A 8 15.81 -19.24 0.09
CA PRO A 8 17.03 -19.67 -0.57
C PRO A 8 18.19 -18.70 -0.30
N GLN A 9 19.40 -19.25 -0.11
CA GLN A 9 20.62 -18.50 0.26
C GLN A 9 21.02 -17.34 -0.68
N HIS A 10 20.44 -17.29 -1.88
CA HIS A 10 20.77 -16.35 -2.96
C HIS A 10 19.61 -15.40 -3.29
N TRP A 11 18.56 -15.36 -2.45
CA TRP A 11 17.57 -14.28 -2.56
C TRP A 11 18.17 -13.02 -1.98
N ASP A 12 18.39 -12.03 -2.84
CA ASP A 12 18.64 -10.66 -2.38
C ASP A 12 17.48 -10.23 -1.46
N TYR A 13 17.76 -9.41 -0.46
CA TYR A 13 16.71 -8.95 0.43
C TYR A 13 15.82 -7.94 -0.32
N PRO A 14 14.48 -8.04 -0.25
CA PRO A 14 13.61 -7.09 -0.92
C PRO A 14 13.85 -5.69 -0.35
N ARG A 15 14.11 -4.71 -1.22
CA ARG A 15 14.37 -3.32 -0.80
C ARG A 15 13.17 -2.65 -0.14
N PHE A 16 11.95 -3.04 -0.50
CA PHE A 16 10.73 -2.44 0.01
C PHE A 16 9.90 -3.41 0.85
N ALA A 17 9.15 -2.87 1.80
CA ALA A 17 8.30 -3.63 2.70
C ALA A 17 6.81 -3.60 2.28
N LEU A 18 6.03 -4.55 2.80
CA LEU A 18 4.57 -4.50 2.72
C LEU A 18 4.03 -3.23 3.39
N ASP A 19 2.93 -2.70 2.87
CA ASP A 19 2.26 -1.45 3.26
C ASP A 19 3.12 -0.19 3.10
N GLN A 20 4.32 -0.30 2.55
CA GLN A 20 5.16 0.84 2.27
C GLN A 20 4.54 1.69 1.16
N ARG A 21 4.39 2.99 1.44
CA ARG A 21 3.95 4.00 0.47
C ARG A 21 5.13 4.42 -0.40
N THR A 22 4.89 4.48 -1.70
CA THR A 22 5.83 4.90 -2.74
C THR A 22 5.17 5.97 -3.60
N LYS A 23 5.89 6.58 -4.53
CA LYS A 23 5.28 7.52 -5.49
C LYS A 23 4.32 6.81 -6.44
N ASP A 24 4.51 5.51 -6.65
CA ASP A 24 3.78 4.68 -7.59
C ASP A 24 2.59 3.93 -6.94
N GLY A 25 2.45 3.99 -5.62
CA GLY A 25 1.37 3.34 -4.87
C GLY A 25 1.81 2.72 -3.54
N ILE A 26 0.93 1.89 -2.99
CA ILE A 26 1.16 1.12 -1.76
C ILE A 26 1.54 -0.31 -2.14
N ILE A 27 2.62 -0.82 -1.56
CA ILE A 27 3.06 -2.20 -1.78
C ILE A 27 2.15 -3.15 -1.01
N LEU A 28 1.48 -4.06 -1.71
CA LEU A 28 0.57 -5.06 -1.13
C LEU A 28 1.10 -6.49 -1.22
N GLY A 29 2.13 -6.74 -2.03
CA GLY A 29 2.65 -8.08 -2.23
C GLY A 29 4.06 -8.10 -2.79
N LEU A 30 4.74 -9.22 -2.54
CA LEU A 30 6.10 -9.50 -2.95
C LEU A 30 6.14 -10.88 -3.60
N TYR A 31 6.67 -10.96 -4.81
CA TYR A 31 6.89 -12.23 -5.52
C TYR A 31 8.35 -12.29 -5.96
N TYR A 32 8.99 -13.45 -5.82
CA TYR A 32 10.33 -13.65 -6.35
C TYR A 32 10.26 -14.53 -7.59
N TYR A 33 10.85 -14.09 -8.70
CA TYR A 33 10.97 -14.87 -9.93
C TYR A 33 12.36 -15.51 -9.99
N PRO A 34 12.49 -16.83 -9.73
CA PRO A 34 13.79 -17.50 -9.76
C PRO A 34 14.36 -17.57 -11.17
N SER A 35 15.67 -17.38 -11.29
CA SER A 35 16.39 -17.57 -12.55
C SER A 35 16.13 -18.96 -13.15
N GLY A 36 15.98 -19.02 -14.47
CA GLY A 36 15.69 -20.28 -15.18
C GLY A 36 14.23 -20.73 -15.12
N THR A 37 13.32 -19.89 -14.63
CA THR A 37 11.87 -20.08 -14.77
C THR A 37 11.33 -19.30 -15.96
N GLU A 38 10.23 -19.76 -16.57
CA GLU A 38 9.57 -19.06 -17.68
C GLU A 38 9.21 -17.61 -17.32
N LEU A 39 8.76 -17.37 -16.08
CA LEU A 39 8.47 -16.01 -15.58
C LEU A 39 9.72 -15.13 -15.56
N ALA A 40 10.87 -15.67 -15.16
CA ALA A 40 12.12 -14.92 -15.18
C ALA A 40 12.66 -14.69 -16.60
N GLU A 41 12.40 -15.59 -17.55
CA GLU A 41 12.75 -15.40 -18.96
C GLU A 41 11.91 -14.29 -19.60
N GLN A 42 10.62 -14.23 -19.30
CA GLN A 42 9.70 -13.24 -19.88
C GLN A 42 9.84 -11.86 -19.24
N PHE A 43 10.02 -11.81 -17.91
CA PHE A 43 9.91 -10.55 -17.17
C PHE A 43 11.22 -10.12 -16.51
N GLY A 44 12.25 -10.98 -16.47
CA GLY A 44 13.49 -10.81 -15.71
C GLY A 44 13.43 -11.53 -14.34
N GLY A 45 14.58 -12.00 -13.85
CA GLY A 45 14.69 -12.58 -12.51
C GLY A 45 14.58 -11.54 -11.38
N GLY A 46 14.34 -12.01 -10.15
CA GLY A 46 14.37 -11.18 -8.95
C GLY A 46 12.98 -10.79 -8.40
N TRP A 47 12.97 -9.79 -7.51
CA TRP A 47 11.75 -9.34 -6.83
C TRP A 47 10.78 -8.59 -7.75
N ARG A 48 9.50 -8.88 -7.53
CA ARG A 48 8.34 -8.18 -8.08
C ARG A 48 7.48 -7.68 -6.94
N TYR A 49 7.12 -6.43 -7.03
CA TYR A 49 6.30 -5.76 -6.04
C TYR A 49 4.93 -5.53 -6.67
N ALA A 50 3.89 -5.98 -5.98
CA ALA A 50 2.53 -5.68 -6.35
C ALA A 50 2.12 -4.36 -5.68
N LEU A 51 1.85 -3.35 -6.50
CA LEU A 51 1.51 -2.00 -6.07
C LEU A 51 0.06 -1.68 -6.40
N MET A 52 -0.64 -1.12 -5.42
CA MET A 52 -1.94 -0.51 -5.60
C MET A 52 -1.75 1.03 -5.74
N PRO A 53 -2.10 1.64 -6.89
CA PRO A 53 -1.74 3.02 -7.20
C PRO A 53 -2.49 4.03 -6.33
N LYS A 54 -3.70 3.68 -5.89
CA LYS A 54 -4.55 4.50 -5.03
C LYS A 54 -5.21 3.62 -3.98
N LYS A 55 -5.32 4.13 -2.75
CA LYS A 55 -6.02 3.45 -1.66
C LYS A 55 -7.45 3.10 -2.11
N ASN A 56 -7.84 1.84 -1.95
CA ASN A 56 -9.13 1.28 -2.37
C ASN A 56 -9.34 1.18 -3.89
N SER A 57 -8.27 1.16 -4.69
CA SER A 57 -8.37 0.78 -6.10
C SER A 57 -8.44 -0.74 -6.24
N ASP A 58 -9.22 -1.23 -7.19
CA ASP A 58 -9.20 -2.64 -7.59
C ASP A 58 -8.02 -2.98 -8.51
N GLU A 59 -7.27 -1.96 -8.96
CA GLU A 59 -6.12 -2.12 -9.83
C GLU A 59 -4.85 -2.51 -9.06
N LEU A 60 -4.16 -3.53 -9.56
CA LEU A 60 -2.88 -4.01 -9.02
C LEU A 60 -1.85 -4.12 -10.14
N PHE A 61 -0.71 -3.48 -9.96
CA PHE A 61 0.38 -3.48 -10.93
C PHE A 61 1.61 -4.17 -10.37
N HIS A 62 2.37 -4.84 -11.23
CA HIS A 62 3.59 -5.53 -10.84
C HIS A 62 4.82 -4.79 -11.37
N PHE A 63 5.69 -4.36 -10.46
CA PHE A 63 6.89 -3.60 -10.77
C PHE A 63 8.15 -4.35 -10.35
N GLN A 64 9.22 -4.16 -11.11
CA GLN A 64 10.58 -4.47 -10.68
C GLN A 64 11.06 -3.47 -9.63
N GLU A 65 12.03 -3.88 -8.83
CA GLU A 65 12.60 -3.03 -7.78
C GLU A 65 13.15 -1.68 -8.29
N ASN A 66 13.78 -1.68 -9.46
CA ASN A 66 14.35 -0.48 -10.08
C ASN A 66 13.30 0.47 -10.68
N GLN A 67 12.06 0.01 -10.85
CA GLN A 67 10.96 0.82 -11.39
C GLN A 67 10.22 1.62 -10.31
N ILE A 68 10.41 1.26 -9.04
CA ILE A 68 9.67 1.85 -7.91
C ILE A 68 10.43 3.05 -7.38
N GLN A 69 9.73 4.18 -7.26
CA GLN A 69 10.27 5.40 -6.69
C GLN A 69 9.86 5.54 -5.22
N PRO A 70 10.82 5.48 -4.28
CA PRO A 70 10.52 5.70 -2.87
C PRO A 70 10.02 7.13 -2.64
N LEU A 71 9.13 7.29 -1.66
CA LEU A 71 8.83 8.60 -1.10
C LEU A 71 10.01 9.03 -0.22
N SER A 72 10.36 10.32 -0.31
CA SER A 72 11.18 10.95 0.71
C SER A 72 10.41 11.03 2.04
N PRO A 73 11.12 11.13 3.19
CA PRO A 73 10.46 11.29 4.49
C PRO A 73 9.51 12.49 4.54
N GLN A 74 9.85 13.60 3.85
CA GLN A 74 9.02 14.80 3.82
C GLN A 74 7.75 14.60 2.98
N GLU A 75 7.84 13.93 1.84
CA GLU A 75 6.67 13.60 1.02
C GLU A 75 5.74 12.66 1.79
N LEU A 76 6.29 11.62 2.43
CA LEU A 76 5.51 10.70 3.26
C LEU A 76 4.80 11.43 4.41
N PHE A 77 5.52 12.28 5.15
CA PHE A 77 4.94 13.06 6.23
C PHE A 77 3.81 13.97 5.73
N SER A 78 4.01 14.61 4.57
CA SER A 78 3.01 15.49 3.97
C SER A 78 1.75 14.73 3.55
N GLN A 79 1.90 13.53 2.97
CA GLN A 79 0.77 12.66 2.63
C GLN A 79 -0.01 12.20 3.87
N ILE A 80 0.69 11.79 4.93
CA ILE A 80 0.06 11.37 6.18
C ILE A 80 -0.73 12.53 6.79
N ARG A 81 -0.15 13.74 6.81
CA ARG A 81 -0.84 14.93 7.35
C ARG A 81 -2.10 15.27 6.56
N ALA A 82 -2.01 15.29 5.24
CA ALA A 82 -3.16 15.54 4.38
C ALA A 82 -4.28 14.49 4.58
N GLU A 83 -3.92 13.22 4.77
CA GLU A 83 -4.89 12.15 5.04
C GLU A 83 -5.56 12.31 6.41
N ILE A 84 -4.81 12.71 7.45
CA ILE A 84 -5.36 13.03 8.77
C ILE A 84 -6.35 14.18 8.68
N ASP A 85 -5.97 15.29 8.05
CA ASP A 85 -6.81 16.49 7.92
C ASP A 85 -8.11 16.17 7.16
N PHE A 86 -8.01 15.38 6.08
CA PHE A 86 -9.17 14.88 5.34
C PHE A 86 -10.13 14.11 6.25
N TYR A 87 -9.65 13.09 6.98
CA TYR A 87 -10.53 12.29 7.84
C TYR A 87 -11.11 13.09 9.02
N GLN A 88 -10.35 14.03 9.58
CA GLN A 88 -10.87 14.93 10.63
C GLN A 88 -12.04 15.77 10.11
N SER A 89 -11.95 16.30 8.88
CA SER A 89 -13.06 17.03 8.27
C SER A 89 -14.32 16.17 8.07
N GLN A 90 -14.14 14.92 7.63
CA GLN A 90 -15.24 13.97 7.44
C GLN A 90 -15.92 13.64 8.78
N ILE A 91 -15.14 13.43 9.83
CA ILE A 91 -15.65 13.19 11.18
C ILE A 91 -16.48 14.38 11.66
N ALA A 92 -15.99 15.62 11.48
CA ALA A 92 -16.72 16.82 11.90
C ALA A 92 -18.08 16.96 11.19
N ILE A 93 -18.12 16.70 9.88
CA ILE A 93 -19.37 16.72 9.09
C ILE A 93 -20.34 15.66 9.61
N LEU A 94 -19.87 14.42 9.81
CA LEU A 94 -20.71 13.33 10.31
C LEU A 94 -21.26 13.61 11.72
N GLN A 95 -20.46 14.21 12.60
CA GLN A 95 -20.91 14.63 13.93
C GLN A 95 -22.01 15.69 13.87
N GLN A 96 -21.89 16.67 12.97
CA GLN A 96 -22.92 17.68 12.76
C GLN A 96 -24.22 17.06 12.24
N GLN A 97 -24.14 16.16 11.26
CA GLN A 97 -25.30 15.45 10.72
C GLN A 97 -26.00 14.62 11.81
N LEU A 98 -25.22 13.92 12.64
CA LEU A 98 -25.75 13.13 13.74
C LEU A 98 -26.47 14.00 14.78
N ALA A 99 -25.93 15.17 15.12
CA ALA A 99 -26.56 16.11 16.03
C ALA A 99 -27.91 16.66 15.51
N VAL A 100 -28.03 16.89 14.20
CA VAL A 100 -29.30 17.31 13.58
C VAL A 100 -30.35 16.19 13.66
N VAL A 101 -29.94 14.95 13.37
CA VAL A 101 -30.83 13.79 13.45
C VAL A 101 -31.29 13.55 14.88
N THR A 102 -30.39 13.59 15.87
CA THR A 102 -30.73 13.35 17.28
C THR A 102 -31.50 14.50 17.93
N GLY A 103 -31.18 15.76 17.59
CA GLY A 103 -31.92 16.94 18.05
C GLY A 103 -33.33 17.07 17.48
N GLY A 104 -33.61 16.42 16.35
CA GLY A 104 -34.96 16.31 15.77
C GLY A 104 -35.90 15.36 16.52
N PHE A 105 -35.38 14.42 17.30
CA PHE A 105 -36.18 13.47 18.08
C PHE A 105 -36.57 13.99 19.47
N THR A 106 -35.98 15.09 19.95
CA THR A 106 -36.26 15.67 21.28
C THR A 106 -37.40 16.70 21.31
N ASN A 107 -38.04 16.97 20.18
CA ASN A 107 -39.22 17.86 20.07
C ASN A 107 -40.50 17.05 19.74
N ALA A 108 -40.84 16.09 20.58
CA ALA A 108 -42.12 15.36 20.56
C ALA A 108 -42.72 15.27 21.96
#